data_AF-A0A8T5UWF6-F1
#
_entry.id   AF-A0A8T5UWF6-F1
#
_cell.length_a   1.000
_cell.length_b   1.000
_cell.length_c   1.000
_cell.angle_alpha   90.00
_cell.angle_beta   90.00
_cell.angle_gamma   90.00
#
_symmetry.space_group_name_H-M   'P 1'
#
loop_
_entity.id
_entity.type
_entity.pdbx_description
1 polymer ?
#
loop_
_entity_poly.entity_id
_entity_poly.type
_entity_poly.pdbx_seq_one_letter_code
_entity_poly.pdbx_strand_id
1 'polypeptide(L)' 'MNDKELDEFVENFKGLLWDELDDALGAMNREDLIAVIVKLKKRYG' A
#
# COMPACT_ATOMS: atom_id res chain seq x y z
N MET A 1 -2.53 2.46 9.32
CA MET A 1 -2.45 1.00 9.12
C MET A 1 -1.43 0.44 10.11
N ASN A 2 -1.60 -0.79 10.57
CA ASN A 2 -0.53 -1.47 11.30
C ASN A 2 0.48 -2.09 10.33
N ASP A 3 1.66 -2.49 10.82
CA ASP A 3 2.74 -3.00 9.97
C ASP A 3 2.34 -4.23 9.15
N LYS A 4 1.45 -5.07 9.68
CA LYS A 4 0.95 -6.29 9.04
C LYS A 4 0.00 -5.97 7.89
N GLU A 5 -0.93 -5.04 8.07
CA GLU A 5 -1.83 -4.54 7.02
C GLU A 5 -1.04 -3.89 5.87
N LEU A 6 0.04 -3.18 6.21
CA LEU A 6 0.96 -2.61 5.23
C LEU A 6 1.66 -3.69 4.40
N ASP A 7 2.12 -4.78 5.02
CA ASP A 7 2.76 -5.88 4.32
C ASP A 7 1.76 -6.64 3.43
N GLU A 8 0.55 -6.90 3.93
CA GLU A 8 -0.53 -7.53 3.17
C GLU A 8 -0.94 -6.68 1.95
N PHE A 9 -1.01 -5.36 2.10
CA PHE A 9 -1.26 -4.44 0.99
C PHE A 9 -0.17 -4.52 -0.08
N VAL A 10 1.10 -4.46 0.34
CA VAL A 10 2.26 -4.51 -0.55
C VAL A 10 2.38 -5.86 -1.25
N GLU A 11 2.00 -6.96 -0.59
CA GLU A 11 1.93 -8.31 -1.17
C GLU A 11 0.90 -8.40 -2.29
N ASN A 12 -0.28 -7.82 -2.06
CA ASN A 12 -1.39 -7.90 -2.99
C ASN A 12 -1.44 -6.75 -4.00
N PHE A 13 -0.51 -5.80 -3.93
CA PHE A 13 -0.50 -4.57 -4.74
C PHE A 13 -0.66 -4.80 -6.24
N LYS A 14 -0.05 -5.86 -6.80
CA LYS A 14 -0.16 -6.21 -8.24
C LYS A 14 -1.49 -6.85 -8.64
N GLY A 15 -2.28 -7.31 -7.67
CA GLY A 15 -3.56 -7.96 -7.88
C GLY A 15 -4.77 -7.04 -7.62
N LEU A 16 -4.55 -5.85 -7.08
CA LEU A 16 -5.61 -4.87 -6.84
C LEU A 16 -6.10 -4.25 -8.14
N LEU A 17 -7.42 -4.06 -8.25
CA LEU A 17 -8.00 -3.22 -9.30
C LEU A 17 -7.66 -1.75 -9.03
N TRP A 18 -7.71 -0.93 -10.08
CA TRP A 18 -7.44 0.50 -9.97
C TRP A 18 -8.37 1.21 -8.99
N ASP A 19 -9.66 0.87 -9.00
CA ASP A 19 -10.65 1.48 -8.10
C ASP A 19 -10.38 1.07 -6.64
N GLU A 20 -10.04 -0.19 -6.39
CA GLU A 20 -9.69 -0.68 -5.05
C GLU A 20 -8.40 -0.05 -4.52
N LEU A 21 -7.45 0.20 -5.42
CA LEU A 21 -6.21 0.90 -5.11
C LEU A 21 -6.48 2.36 -4.75
N ASP A 22 -7.31 3.05 -5.52
CA ASP A 22 -7.65 4.46 -5.28
C ASP A 22 -8.40 4.62 -3.95
N ASP A 23 -9.37 3.76 -3.67
CA ASP A 23 -10.10 3.72 -2.40
C ASP A 23 -9.16 3.45 -1.21
N ALA A 24 -8.26 2.49 -1.35
CA ALA A 24 -7.28 2.15 -0.30
C ALA A 24 -6.31 3.30 -0.02
N LEU A 25 -5.76 3.93 -1.07
CA LEU A 25 -4.86 5.07 -0.93
C LEU A 25 -5.57 6.30 -0.39
N GLY A 26 -6.82 6.54 -0.79
CA GLY A 26 -7.65 7.64 -0.30
C GLY A 26 -8.01 7.53 1.19
N ALA A 27 -8.08 6.30 1.72
CA ALA A 27 -8.30 6.03 3.13
C ALA A 27 -7.03 6.12 4.00
N MET A 28 -5.84 6.15 3.39
CA MET A 28 -4.57 6.21 4.11
C MET A 28 -4.23 7.64 4.56
N ASN A 29 -3.65 7.74 5.75
CA ASN A 29 -3.04 8.99 6.18
C ASN A 29 -1.66 9.16 5.52
N ARG A 30 -1.05 10.34 5.70
CA ARG A 30 0.25 10.66 5.11
C ARG A 30 1.37 9.68 5.53
N GLU A 31 1.37 9.23 6.77
CA GLU A 31 2.41 8.35 7.30
C GLU A 31 2.30 6.95 6.70
N ASP A 32 1.08 6.44 6.58
CA ASP A 32 0.75 5.18 5.93
C ASP A 32 1.17 5.19 4.45
N LEU A 33 0.87 6.26 3.72
CA LEU A 33 1.28 6.42 2.32
C LEU A 33 2.81 6.39 2.15
N ILE A 34 3.55 7.07 3.03
CA ILE A 34 5.01 7.05 3.02
C ILE A 34 5.53 5.63 3.26
N ALA A 35 4.95 4.91 4.24
CA ALA A 35 5.33 3.54 4.55
C ALA A 35 5.06 2.58 3.37
N VAL A 36 3.89 2.68 2.73
CA VAL A 36 3.52 1.93 1.51
C VAL A 36 4.55 2.18 0.40
N ILE A 37 4.84 3.45 0.10
CA ILE A 37 5.78 3.80 -0.99
C ILE A 37 7.17 3.22 -0.74
N VAL A 38 7.67 3.31 0.49
CA VAL A 38 8.99 2.75 0.86
C VAL A 38 9.01 1.22 0.70
N LYS A 39 7.97 0.54 1.18
CA LYS A 39 7.87 -0.92 1.08
C LYS A 39 7.71 -1.40 -0.37
N LEU A 40 6.87 -0.73 -1.17
CA LEU A 40 6.71 -1.01 -2.61
C LEU A 40 8.04 -0.82 -3.36
N LYS A 41 8.76 0.28 -3.09
CA LYS A 41 10.07 0.53 -3.68
C LYS A 41 11.09 -0.53 -3.32
N LYS A 42 11.10 -1.01 -2.07
CA LYS A 42 12.01 -2.09 -1.63
C LYS A 42 11.68 -3.44 -2.27
N ARG A 43 10.41 -3.70 -2.55
CA ARG A 43 9.93 -4.99 -3.08
C ARG A 43 9.98 -5.10 -4.60
N TYR A 44 9.69 -3.99 -5.31
CA TYR A 44 9.50 -3.99 -6.75
C TYR A 44 10.44 -3.04 -7.52
N GLY A 45 11.14 -2.14 -6.82
CA GLY A 45 12.24 -1.35 -7.39
C GLY A 45 13.56 -2.11 -7.33
#